data_AF-A0A2V8HWP1-F1
#
_entry.id   AF-A0A2V8HWP1-F1
#
_cell.length_a   1.000
_cell.length_b   1.000
_cell.length_c   1.000
_cell.angle_alpha   90.00
_cell.angle_beta   90.00
_cell.angle_gamma   90.00
#
_symmetry.space_group_name_H-M   'P 1'
#
loop_
_entity.id
_entity.type
_entity.pdbx_description
1 polymer ?
#
loop_
_entity_poly.entity_id
_entity_poly.type
_entity_poly.pdbx_seq_one_letter_code
_entity_poly.pdbx_strand_id
1 'polypeptide(L)'
;MRFQGGRSCFCQRCGSRVTLMGMDSKQLLAEALRLPEEERAALAGELIQSLETEVDPDAEAAWASEIRARLKRVEAGTVETIPWSEARRRIHAAARRGSRS
;
A
#
# COMPACT_ATOMS: atom_id res chain seq x y z
N MET A 1 -19.15 -38.50 28.99
CA MET A 1 -17.76 -38.53 28.49
C MET A 1 -17.57 -39.70 27.53
N ARG A 2 -17.44 -39.41 26.22
CA ARG A 2 -16.59 -40.07 25.21
C ARG A 2 -16.87 -39.44 23.84
N PHE A 3 -15.84 -38.85 23.24
CA PHE A 3 -15.82 -38.27 21.89
C PHE A 3 -15.53 -39.39 20.87
N GLN A 4 -16.27 -39.46 19.76
CA GLN A 4 -15.74 -39.87 18.46
C GLN A 4 -16.37 -39.02 17.36
N GLY A 5 -15.50 -38.45 16.52
CA GLY A 5 -15.85 -37.52 15.46
C GLY A 5 -16.45 -38.17 14.22
N GLY A 6 -16.95 -37.32 13.32
CA GLY A 6 -17.51 -37.73 12.04
C GLY A 6 -18.54 -36.74 11.51
N ARG A 7 -18.12 -35.52 11.18
CA ARG A 7 -18.95 -34.59 10.39
C ARG A 7 -18.59 -34.77 8.92
N SER A 8 -19.38 -35.55 8.18
CA SER A 8 -19.47 -35.39 6.73
C SER A 8 -20.94 -35.40 6.31
N CYS A 9 -21.42 -34.24 5.83
CA CYS A 9 -22.63 -34.19 5.03
C CYS A 9 -22.19 -34.32 3.58
N PHE A 10 -22.54 -35.44 2.95
CA PHE A 10 -22.09 -35.84 1.62
C PHE A 10 -23.14 -35.39 0.59
N CYS A 11 -22.86 -34.34 -0.18
CA CYS A 11 -23.72 -33.95 -1.31
C CYS A 11 -23.35 -34.78 -2.56
N GLN A 12 -24.10 -35.85 -2.82
CA GLN A 12 -24.06 -36.62 -4.07
C GLN A 12 -24.96 -35.98 -5.13
N ARG A 13 -24.50 -34.99 -5.90
CA ARG A 13 -25.09 -34.79 -7.25
C ARG A 13 -24.35 -33.89 -8.25
N CYS A 14 -23.37 -33.07 -7.89
CA CYS A 14 -22.65 -32.31 -8.93
C CYS A 14 -21.17 -32.23 -8.59
N GLY A 15 -20.35 -32.92 -9.40
CA GLY A 15 -18.93 -33.13 -9.20
C GLY A 15 -18.04 -31.94 -9.55
N SER A 16 -18.49 -30.71 -9.33
CA SER A 16 -17.61 -29.55 -9.28
C SER A 16 -17.52 -29.10 -7.83
N ARG A 17 -16.37 -29.39 -7.22
CA ARG A 17 -15.96 -28.74 -5.99
C ARG A 17 -15.74 -27.27 -6.38
N VAL A 18 -16.75 -26.41 -6.21
CA VAL A 18 -16.53 -24.97 -6.22
C VAL A 18 -15.71 -24.70 -4.96
N THR A 19 -14.40 -24.81 -5.08
CA THR A 19 -13.52 -24.01 -4.26
C THR A 19 -13.98 -22.58 -4.50
N LEU A 20 -14.50 -21.90 -3.48
CA LEU A 20 -14.41 -20.45 -3.39
C LEU A 20 -12.92 -20.14 -3.47
N MET A 21 -12.40 -20.10 -4.68
CA MET A 21 -11.00 -19.94 -4.97
C MET A 21 -10.78 -18.45 -4.89
N GLY A 22 -10.53 -17.97 -3.68
CA GLY A 22 -9.96 -16.65 -3.48
C GLY A 22 -8.73 -16.59 -4.37
N MET A 23 -8.75 -15.68 -5.34
CA MET A 23 -7.63 -15.44 -6.22
C MET A 23 -6.41 -15.10 -5.35
N ASP A 24 -5.27 -15.76 -5.59
CA ASP A 24 -4.06 -15.41 -4.84
C ASP A 24 -3.59 -13.99 -5.22
N SER A 25 -2.79 -13.35 -4.37
CA SER A 25 -2.39 -11.95 -4.59
C SER A 25 -1.60 -11.73 -5.89
N LYS A 26 -0.89 -12.75 -6.39
CA LYS A 26 -0.15 -12.66 -7.66
C LYS A 26 -1.08 -12.78 -8.84
N GLN A 27 -2.08 -13.65 -8.76
CA GLN A 27 -3.14 -13.77 -9.76
C GLN A 27 -3.97 -12.47 -9.82
N LEU A 28 -4.32 -11.89 -8.68
CA LEU A 28 -5.05 -10.61 -8.63
C LEU A 28 -4.23 -9.47 -9.24
N LEU A 29 -2.95 -9.40 -8.93
CA LEU A 29 -2.05 -8.43 -9.57
C LEU A 29 -1.97 -8.66 -11.09
N ALA A 30 -1.87 -9.90 -11.54
CA ALA A 30 -1.82 -10.22 -12.96
C ALA A 30 -3.09 -9.78 -13.69
N GLU A 31 -4.27 -9.97 -13.10
CA GLU A 31 -5.54 -9.47 -13.66
C GLU A 31 -5.62 -7.94 -13.62
N ALA A 32 -5.24 -7.31 -12.50
CA ALA A 32 -5.23 -5.85 -12.38
C ALA A 32 -4.32 -5.19 -13.43
N LEU A 33 -3.16 -5.80 -13.74
CA LEU A 33 -2.24 -5.28 -14.76
C LEU A 33 -2.80 -5.37 -16.20
N ARG A 34 -3.84 -6.16 -16.45
CA ARG A 34 -4.53 -6.21 -17.76
C ARG A 34 -5.51 -5.06 -17.97
N LEU A 35 -5.92 -4.38 -16.90
CA LEU A 35 -6.83 -3.24 -17.00
C LEU A 35 -6.15 -2.05 -17.70
N PRO A 36 -6.93 -1.14 -18.32
CA PRO A 36 -6.44 0.16 -18.79
C PRO A 36 -5.74 0.96 -17.69
N GLU A 37 -4.83 1.86 -18.07
CA GLU A 37 -4.02 2.63 -17.10
C GLU A 37 -4.85 3.41 -16.08
N GLU A 38 -5.93 4.03 -16.54
CA GLU A 38 -6.83 4.81 -15.69
C GLU A 38 -7.54 3.93 -14.65
N GLU A 39 -8.05 2.77 -15.06
CA GLU A 39 -8.70 1.81 -14.15
C GLU A 39 -7.72 1.24 -13.12
N ARG A 40 -6.47 0.98 -13.52
CA ARG A 40 -5.41 0.57 -12.58
C ARG A 40 -5.11 1.66 -11.56
N ALA A 41 -5.06 2.92 -11.99
CA ALA A 41 -4.82 4.04 -11.09
C ALA A 41 -5.97 4.22 -10.09
N ALA A 42 -7.22 4.10 -10.55
CA ALA A 42 -8.40 4.13 -9.68
C ALA A 42 -8.38 2.99 -8.65
N LEU A 43 -8.15 1.76 -9.10
CA LEU A 43 -8.04 0.59 -8.21
C LEU A 43 -6.92 0.73 -7.19
N ALA A 44 -5.74 1.21 -7.60
CA ALA A 44 -4.64 1.47 -6.68
C ALA A 44 -5.01 2.54 -5.64
N GLY A 45 -5.75 3.57 -6.02
CA GLY A 45 -6.26 4.60 -5.12
C GLY A 45 -7.21 4.02 -4.06
N GLU A 46 -8.19 3.23 -4.47
CA GLU A 46 -9.11 2.56 -3.53
C GLU A 46 -8.39 1.62 -2.56
N LEU A 47 -7.43 0.84 -3.07
CA LEU A 47 -6.62 -0.05 -2.25
C LEU A 47 -5.78 0.73 -1.23
N ILE A 48 -5.13 1.83 -1.63
CA ILE A 48 -4.36 2.68 -0.72
C ILE A 48 -5.28 3.27 0.36
N GLN A 49 -6.43 3.82 -0.04
CA GLN A 49 -7.41 4.39 0.89
C GLN A 49 -7.91 3.34 1.90
N SER A 50 -8.07 2.08 1.47
CA SER A 50 -8.47 0.99 2.39
C SER A 50 -7.42 0.70 3.47
N LEU A 51 -6.15 1.07 3.26
CA LEU A 51 -5.07 0.91 4.24
C LEU A 51 -5.01 2.08 5.23
N GLU A 52 -5.53 3.26 4.86
CA GLU A 52 -5.58 4.47 5.69
C GLU A 52 -6.70 4.38 6.75
N THR A 53 -6.58 3.38 7.63
CA THR A 53 -7.61 3.04 8.63
C THR A 53 -7.49 3.83 9.93
N GLU A 54 -6.29 4.26 10.30
CA GLU A 54 -6.04 5.08 11.48
C GLU A 54 -5.28 6.34 11.07
N VAL A 55 -5.95 7.50 11.20
CA VAL A 55 -5.29 8.80 11.12
C VAL A 55 -4.79 9.13 12.51
N ASP A 56 -3.47 9.24 12.67
CA ASP A 56 -2.88 9.81 13.89
C ASP A 56 -3.34 11.27 14.00
N PRO A 57 -4.18 11.62 15.00
CA PRO A 57 -4.75 12.96 15.12
C PRO A 57 -3.68 14.04 15.33
N ASP A 58 -2.49 13.65 15.81
CA ASP A 58 -1.38 14.56 16.06
C ASP A 58 -0.41 14.66 14.87
N ALA A 59 -0.53 13.79 13.85
CA ALA A 59 0.37 13.77 12.71
C ALA A 59 0.39 15.11 11.97
N GLU A 60 -0.78 15.67 11.63
CA GLU A 60 -0.86 16.96 10.95
C GLU A 60 -0.20 18.09 11.75
N ALA A 61 -0.43 18.10 13.07
CA ALA A 61 0.18 19.10 13.95
C ALA A 61 1.71 18.94 14.04
N ALA A 62 2.20 17.71 14.13
CA ALA A 62 3.62 17.38 14.16
C ALA A 62 4.31 17.75 12.84
N TRP A 63 3.69 17.45 11.70
CA TRP A 63 4.18 17.82 10.37
C TRP A 63 4.23 19.34 10.17
N ALA A 64 3.18 20.05 10.57
CA ALA A 64 3.16 21.51 10.52
C ALA A 64 4.25 22.12 11.41
N SER A 65 4.52 21.52 12.58
CA SER A 65 5.61 21.94 13.47
C SER A 65 6.98 21.76 12.83
N GLU A 66 7.24 20.58 12.24
CA GLU A 66 8.51 20.28 11.58
C GLU A 66 8.75 21.17 10.36
N ILE A 67 7.72 21.45 9.55
CA ILE A 67 7.83 22.39 8.41
C ILE A 67 8.26 23.77 8.90
N ARG A 68 7.62 24.30 9.95
CA ARG A 68 8.01 25.59 10.55
C ARG A 68 9.45 25.58 11.08
N ALA A 69 9.86 24.50 11.72
CA ALA A 69 11.22 24.34 12.22
C ALA A 69 12.26 24.26 11.08
N ARG A 70 11.95 23.55 9.99
CA ARG A 70 12.79 23.49 8.78
C ARG A 70 12.93 24.86 8.12
N LEU A 71 11.82 25.59 7.98
CA LEU A 71 11.84 26.92 7.38
C LEU A 71 12.72 27.88 8.18
N LYS A 72 12.56 27.93 9.51
CA LYS A 72 13.40 28.76 10.38
C LYS A 72 14.89 28.45 10.24
N ARG A 73 15.26 27.16 10.14
CA ARG A 73 16.66 26.77 9.95
C ARG A 73 17.25 27.27 8.63
N VAL A 74 16.45 27.23 7.56
CA VAL A 74 16.81 27.73 6.23
C VAL A 74 16.92 29.25 6.24
N GLU A 75 15.94 29.96 6.78
CA GLU A 75 15.94 31.42 6.91
C GLU A 75 17.12 31.92 7.76
N ALA A 76 17.46 31.21 8.82
CA ALA A 76 18.62 31.52 9.66
C ALA A 76 19.97 31.12 9.03
N GLY A 77 19.99 30.46 7.87
CA GLY A 77 21.22 29.99 7.21
C GLY A 77 21.97 28.91 7.99
N THR A 78 21.30 28.24 8.93
CA THR A 78 21.90 27.23 9.83
C THR A 78 21.97 25.82 9.22
N VAL A 79 21.50 25.67 7.98
CA VAL A 79 21.47 24.40 7.26
C VAL A 79 21.99 24.61 5.84
N GLU A 80 22.81 23.66 5.38
CA GLU A 80 23.27 23.63 3.99
C GLU A 80 22.15 23.08 3.09
N THR A 81 21.68 23.90 2.16
CA THR A 81 20.66 23.50 1.19
C THR A 81 21.32 23.05 -0.11
N ILE A 82 20.78 22.02 -0.73
CA ILE A 82 21.16 21.62 -2.09
C ILE A 82 20.16 22.18 -3.11
N PRO A 83 20.59 22.42 -4.37
CA PRO A 83 19.67 22.77 -5.44
C PRO A 83 18.56 21.73 -5.62
N TRP A 84 17.36 22.19 -5.98
CA TRP A 84 16.22 21.29 -6.20
C TRP A 84 16.49 20.20 -7.26
N SER A 85 17.25 20.53 -8.32
CA SER A 85 17.64 19.56 -9.35
C SER A 85 18.45 18.38 -8.78
N GLU A 86 19.33 18.65 -7.82
CA GLU A 86 20.11 17.64 -7.09
C GLU A 86 19.19 16.79 -6.20
N ALA A 87 18.35 17.44 -5.38
CA ALA A 87 17.41 16.77 -4.50
C ALA A 87 16.47 15.83 -5.28
N ARG A 88 15.86 16.34 -6.36
CA ARG A 88 14.97 15.57 -7.23
C ARG A 88 15.66 14.36 -7.84
N ARG A 89 16.91 14.50 -8.30
CA ARG A 89 17.69 13.37 -8.84
C ARG A 89 17.90 12.28 -7.79
N ARG A 90 18.24 12.66 -6.56
CA ARG A 90 18.44 11.71 -5.44
C ARG A 90 17.15 10.99 -5.07
N ILE A 91 16.02 11.70 -5.01
CA ILE A 91 14.69 11.14 -4.72
C ILE A 91 14.31 10.08 -5.75
N HIS A 92 14.39 10.39 -7.05
CA HIS A 92 14.09 9.41 -8.09
C HIS A 92 15.05 8.22 -8.09
N ALA A 93 16.34 8.44 -7.80
CA ALA A 93 17.29 7.34 -7.67
C ALA A 93 16.95 6.43 -6.47
N ALA A 94 16.46 6.99 -5.37
CA ALA A 94 16.03 6.22 -4.20
C ALA A 94 14.76 5.41 -4.46
N ALA A 95 13.74 6.01 -5.09
CA ALA A 95 12.49 5.34 -5.44
C ALA A 95 12.72 4.08 -6.29
N ARG A 96 13.65 4.15 -7.27
CA ARG A 96 14.03 3.00 -8.11
C ARG A 96 14.73 1.85 -7.35
N ARG A 97 15.33 2.13 -6.19
CA ARG A 97 15.95 1.09 -5.35
C ARG A 97 14.91 0.36 -4.51
N GLY A 98 13.92 1.08 -3.99
CA GLY A 98 12.80 0.51 -3.22
C GLY A 98 11.92 -0.43 -4.05
N SER A 99 11.76 -0.15 -5.35
CA SER A 99 10.98 -0.99 -6.28
C SER A 99 11.66 -2.31 -6.69
N ARG A 100 12.86 -2.60 -6.19
CA ARG A 100 13.64 -3.83 -6.48
C ARG A 100 13.68 -4.82 -5.31
N SER A 101 13.08 -4.47 -4.17
CA SER A 101 12.96 -5.32 -2.97
C SER A 101 11.53 -5.85 -2.87
#